data_AF-A0A0P9EJ04-F1
#
_entry.id   AF-A0A0P9EJ04-F1
#
_cell.length_a   1.000
_cell.length_b   1.000
_cell.length_c   1.000
_cell.angle_alpha   90.00
_cell.angle_beta   90.00
_cell.angle_gamma   90.00
#
_symmetry.space_group_name_H-M   'P 1'
#
loop_
_entity.id
_entity.type
_entity.pdbx_description
1 polymer ?
#
loop_
_entity_poly.entity_id
_entity_poly.type
_entity_poly.pdbx_seq_one_letter_code
_entity_poly.pdbx_strand_id
1 'polypeptide(L)' 'MVAADGFIFIIAFLVGTYYSWRALGILKWDKFVFDPMGVQARILRFLMSMAGGFMVGLIAIAYLVAGQALRILF' A
#
# COMPACT_ATOMS: atom_id res chain seq x y z
N MET A 1 10.06 -1.19 21.17
CA MET A 1 9.02 -1.81 20.31
C MET A 1 8.74 -0.95 19.08
N VAL A 2 8.66 0.37 19.21
CA VAL A 2 8.47 1.34 18.10
C VAL A 2 9.34 1.09 16.86
N ALA A 3 10.63 0.77 17.01
CA ALA A 3 11.52 0.48 15.89
C ALA A 3 11.12 -0.79 15.10
N ALA A 4 10.60 -1.82 15.79
CA ALA A 4 10.11 -3.04 15.16
C ALA A 4 8.78 -2.79 14.43
N ASP A 5 7.90 -1.98 15.02
CA ASP A 5 6.62 -1.61 14.41
C ASP A 5 6.84 -0.80 13.11
N GLY A 6 7.82 0.12 13.13
CA GLY A 6 8.26 0.86 11.94
C GLY A 6 8.85 -0.04 10.86
N PHE A 7 9.64 -1.05 11.23
CA PHE A 7 10.18 -2.02 10.27
C PHE A 7 9.08 -2.87 9.62
N ILE A 8 8.12 -3.34 10.42
CA ILE A 8 6.96 -4.10 9.92
C ILE A 8 6.13 -3.24 8.96
N PHE A 9 5.91 -1.96 9.30
CA PHE A 9 5.24 -1.03 8.41
C PHE A 9 5.96 -0.88 7.08
N ILE A 10 7.29 -0.72 7.08
CA ILE A 10 8.07 -0.58 5.84
C ILE A 10 7.93 -1.83 4.97
N ILE A 11 8.01 -3.03 5.55
CA ILE A 11 7.82 -4.28 4.80
C ILE A 11 6.41 -4.35 4.23
N ALA A 12 5.39 -4.12 5.06
CA ALA A 12 3.99 -4.15 4.65
C ALA A 12 3.70 -3.11 3.55
N PHE A 13 4.30 -1.93 3.64
CA PHE A 13 4.23 -0.87 2.65
C PHE A 13 4.85 -1.31 1.32
N LEU A 14 6.09 -1.81 1.31
CA LEU A 14 6.78 -2.23 0.09
C LEU A 14 6.05 -3.40 -0.60
N VAL A 15 5.62 -4.39 0.18
CA VAL A 15 4.87 -5.54 -0.32
C VAL A 15 3.50 -5.10 -0.85
N GLY A 16 2.78 -4.26 -0.10
CA GLY A 16 1.50 -3.72 -0.53
C GLY A 16 1.63 -2.90 -1.82
N THR A 17 2.63 -2.03 -1.92
CA THR A 17 2.91 -1.26 -3.13
C THR A 17 3.23 -2.16 -4.32
N TYR A 18 4.02 -3.22 -4.13
CA TYR A 18 4.32 -4.18 -5.19
C TYR A 18 3.07 -4.89 -5.72
N TYR A 19 2.22 -5.39 -4.82
CA TYR A 19 0.98 -6.07 -5.22
C TYR A 19 -0.03 -5.09 -5.83
N SER A 20 -0.21 -3.91 -5.25
CA SER A 20 -1.06 -2.86 -5.81
C SER A 20 -0.57 -2.43 -7.19
N TRP A 21 0.75 -2.27 -7.38
CA TRP A 21 1.32 -1.97 -8.69
C TRP A 21 0.98 -3.04 -9.73
N ARG A 22 1.09 -4.32 -9.38
CA ARG A 22 0.71 -5.43 -10.26
C ARG A 22 -0.79 -5.44 -10.56
N ALA A 23 -1.64 -5.33 -9.54
CA ALA A 23 -3.09 -5.34 -9.68
C ALA A 23 -3.57 -4.18 -10.57
N LEU A 24 -3.05 -2.99 -10.32
CA LEU A 24 -3.32 -1.81 -11.14
C LEU A 24 -2.83 -1.99 -12.58
N GLY A 25 -1.78 -2.78 -12.83
CA GLY A 25 -1.28 -3.04 -14.18
C GLY A 25 -2.22 -3.80 -15.10
N ILE A 26 -3.23 -4.47 -14.56
CA ILE A 26 -4.24 -5.21 -15.33
C ILE A 26 -5.29 -4.24 -15.90
N LEU A 27 -5.44 -3.06 -15.30
CA LEU A 27 -6.43 -2.07 -15.72
C LEU A 27 -6.02 -1.44 -17.05
N LYS A 28 -7.02 -1.22 -17.92
CA LYS A 28 -6.85 -0.49 -19.19
C LYS A 28 -6.80 1.02 -18.91
N TRP A 29 -5.65 1.51 -18.47
CA TRP A 29 -5.43 2.92 -18.09
C TRP A 29 -5.72 3.91 -19.23
N ASP A 30 -5.54 3.49 -20.48
CA ASP A 30 -5.82 4.30 -21.67
C ASP A 30 -7.30 4.74 -21.76
N LYS A 31 -8.20 4.04 -21.05
CA LYS A 31 -9.62 4.42 -20.95
C LYS A 31 -9.92 5.43 -19.84
N PHE A 32 -9.09 5.48 -18.82
CA PHE A 32 -9.28 6.34 -17.64
C PHE A 32 -8.54 7.67 -17.79
N VAL A 33 -7.38 7.64 -18.44
CA VAL A 33 -6.55 8.80 -18.71
C VAL A 33 -6.37 8.85 -20.23
N PHE A 34 -6.97 9.86 -20.87
CA PHE A 34 -6.71 10.17 -22.28
C PHE A 34 -5.29 10.71 -22.42
N ASP A 35 -4.30 9.80 -22.44
CA ASP A 35 -2.89 10.15 -22.59
C ASP A 35 -2.26 9.35 -23.75
N PRO A 36 -1.98 9.99 -24.91
CA PRO A 36 -1.39 9.32 -26.07
C PRO A 36 0.07 8.90 -25.87
N MET A 37 0.78 9.41 -24.86
CA MET A 37 2.17 9.01 -24.55
C MET A 37 2.27 8.03 -23.35
N GLY A 38 1.19 7.84 -22.60
CA GLY A 38 1.11 6.90 -21.47
C GLY A 38 1.95 7.27 -20.24
N VAL A 39 2.52 8.48 -20.19
CA VAL A 39 3.40 8.95 -19.11
C VAL A 39 2.58 9.32 -17.88
N GLN A 40 1.48 10.06 -18.05
CA GLN A 40 0.59 10.46 -16.96
C GLN A 40 -0.12 9.25 -16.36
N ALA A 41 -0.56 8.30 -17.20
CA ALA A 41 -1.16 7.05 -16.75
C ALA A 41 -0.20 6.23 -15.86
N ARG A 42 1.09 6.19 -16.21
CA ARG A 42 2.11 5.47 -15.43
C ARG A 42 2.39 6.15 -14.09
N ILE A 43 2.47 7.48 -14.06
CA ILE A 43 2.64 8.25 -12.82
C ILE A 43 1.43 8.06 -11.90
N LEU A 44 0.21 8.15 -12.43
CA LEU A 44 -1.01 7.94 -11.64
C LEU A 44 -1.06 6.53 -11.05
N ARG A 45 -0.75 5.51 -11.86
CA ARG A 45 -0.64 4.13 -11.40
C ARG A 45 0.38 3.99 -10.27
N PHE A 46 1.50 4.71 -10.36
CA PHE A 46 2.54 4.68 -9.33
C PHE A 46 2.02 5.29 -8.03
N LEU A 47 1.43 6.48 -8.09
CA LEU A 47 0.82 7.13 -6.92
C LEU A 47 -0.26 6.27 -6.28
N MET A 48 -1.14 5.66 -7.08
CA MET A 48 -2.16 4.75 -6.57
C MET A 48 -1.56 3.47 -5.96
N SER A 49 -0.46 2.95 -6.51
CA SER A 49 0.23 1.81 -5.91
C SER A 49 0.89 2.16 -4.58
N MET A 50 1.43 3.36 -4.43
CA MET A 50 1.95 3.86 -3.16
C MET A 50 0.83 4.01 -2.12
N ALA A 51 -0.32 4.56 -2.52
CA ALA A 51 -1.48 4.64 -1.65
C ALA A 51 -1.97 3.27 -1.20
N GLY A 52 -1.98 2.27 -2.10
CA GLY A 52 -2.30 0.88 -1.77
C GLY A 52 -1.34 0.29 -0.74
N GLY A 53 -0.03 0.46 -0.93
CA GLY A 53 0.97 0.04 0.05
C GLY A 53 0.83 0.74 1.40
N PHE A 54 0.53 2.04 1.40
CA PHE A 54 0.30 2.80 2.63
C PHE A 54 -0.89 2.26 3.43
N MET A 55 -2.00 1.92 2.76
CA MET A 55 -3.16 1.31 3.41
C MET A 55 -2.81 -0.05 4.03
N VAL A 56 -2.05 -0.89 3.34
CA VAL A 56 -1.59 -2.19 3.89
C VAL A 56 -0.71 -1.99 5.11
N GLY A 57 0.23 -1.02 5.05
CA GLY A 57 1.06 -0.66 6.19
C GLY A 57 0.26 -0.21 7.40
N LEU A 58 -0.75 0.66 7.20
CA LEU A 58 -1.64 1.11 8.27
C LEU A 58 -2.41 -0.05 8.91
N ILE A 59 -2.96 -0.96 8.10
CA ILE A 59 -3.66 -2.14 8.57
C ILE A 59 -2.73 -3.04 9.40
N ALA A 60 -1.48 -3.22 8.95
CA ALA A 60 -0.49 -4.02 9.69
C ALA A 60 -0.20 -3.42 11.08
N ILE A 61 0.01 -2.10 11.17
CA ILE A 61 0.19 -1.43 12.48
C ILE A 61 -1.09 -1.57 13.32
N ALA A 62 -2.26 -1.30 12.74
CA ALA A 62 -3.53 -1.39 13.47
C ALA A 62 -3.74 -2.79 14.06
N TYR A 63 -3.36 -3.84 13.33
CA TYR A 63 -3.41 -5.23 13.79
C TYR A 63 -2.46 -5.48 14.96
N LEU A 64 -1.24 -4.96 14.91
CA LEU A 64 -0.29 -5.06 16.04
C LEU A 64 -0.80 -4.33 17.27
N VAL A 65 -1.32 -3.12 17.11
CA VAL A 65 -1.89 -2.32 18.21
C VAL A 65 -3.11 -3.04 18.82
N ALA A 66 -4.00 -3.58 17.99
CA ALA A 66 -5.14 -4.35 18.46
C ALA A 66 -4.70 -5.61 19.24
N GLY A 67 -3.68 -6.31 18.77
CA GLY A 67 -3.11 -7.47 19.47
C GLY A 67 -2.49 -7.12 20.82
N GLN A 68 -1.81 -5.97 20.92
CA GLN A 68 -1.29 -5.46 22.19
C GLN A 68 -2.41 -5.06 23.15
N ALA A 69 -3.44 -4.37 22.65
CA ALA A 69 -4.61 -4.00 23.45
C ALA A 69 -5.35 -5.23 23.99
N LEU A 70 -5.50 -6.28 23.18
CA LEU A 70 -6.13 -7.53 23.60
C LEU A 70 -5.35 -8.23 24.73
N ARG A 71 -4.01 -8.25 24.65
CA ARG A 71 -3.13 -8.79 25.71
C ARG A 71 -3.16 -8.00 27.01
N ILE A 72 -3.62 -6.76 26.99
CA ILE A 72 -3.78 -5.96 28.22
C ILE A 72 -5.12 -6.25 28.88
N LEU A 73 -6.14 -6.63 28.09
CA LEU A 73 -7.49 -6.91 28.57
C LEU A 73 -7.68 -8.34 29.10
N PHE A 74 -6.84 -9.29 28.69
CA PHE A 74 -6.86 -10.71 29.09
C PHE A 74 -5.49 -11.14 29.62
#